data_AF-A0A924YIB7-F1
#
_entry.id   AF-A0A924YIB7-F1
#
_cell.length_a   1.000
_cell.length_b   1.000
_cell.length_c   1.000
_cell.angle_alpha   90.00
_cell.angle_beta   90.00
_cell.angle_gamma   90.00
#
_symmetry.space_group_name_H-M   'P 1'
#
loop_
_entity.id
_entity.type
_entity.pdbx_description
1 polymer ?
#
loop_
_entity_poly.entity_id
_entity_poly.type
_entity_poly.pdbx_seq_one_letter_code
_entity_poly.pdbx_strand_id
1 'polypeptide(L)'
;MQARELLAQARTLYDDPQRPFARMAAQGWRTGFISGAEWMRLVMASVRGTSVPAAPASYNALGLFKYGLATLCALAYVAIMVAAGWWILLPGCALVFYAIEAQMVFLFPLAIDGQAHPLQSSRTWTRRAGGTLPVMSTVMQLALVMLFGGLVGRGFVRCWALGCLSVVLWYE
;
A
#
# COMPACT_ATOMS: atom_id res chain seq x y z
N MET A 1 2.12 -14.31 -5.80
CA MET A 1 3.52 -13.95 -5.50
C MET A 1 3.66 -13.80 -3.99
N GLN A 2 4.71 -14.32 -3.39
CA GLN A 2 4.88 -14.24 -1.92
C GLN A 2 5.44 -12.86 -1.53
N ALA A 3 5.04 -12.33 -0.37
CA ALA A 3 5.50 -11.01 0.10
C ALA A 3 7.03 -10.88 0.16
N ARG A 4 7.73 -11.97 0.48
CA ARG A 4 9.20 -12.02 0.52
C ARG A 4 9.82 -11.81 -0.87
N GLU A 5 9.24 -12.41 -1.91
CA GLU A 5 9.71 -12.25 -3.28
C GLU A 5 9.49 -10.82 -3.75
N LEU A 6 8.31 -10.25 -3.48
CA LEU A 6 8.00 -8.86 -3.79
C LEU A 6 8.97 -7.89 -3.12
N LEU A 7 9.26 -8.09 -1.83
CA LEU A 7 10.22 -7.26 -1.09
C LEU A 7 11.65 -7.42 -1.59
N ALA A 8 12.05 -8.62 -2.00
CA ALA A 8 13.37 -8.88 -2.56
C ALA A 8 13.54 -8.17 -3.91
N GLN A 9 12.56 -8.31 -4.81
CA GLN A 9 12.56 -7.61 -6.10
C GLN A 9 12.50 -6.09 -5.92
N ALA A 10 11.63 -5.61 -5.03
CA ALA A 10 11.54 -4.20 -4.68
C ALA A 10 12.88 -3.67 -4.16
N ARG A 11 13.58 -4.44 -3.34
CA ARG A 11 14.91 -4.05 -2.86
C ARG A 11 15.92 -3.94 -3.98
N THR A 12 16.00 -4.94 -4.86
CA THR A 12 16.90 -4.91 -6.02
C THR A 12 16.66 -3.68 -6.88
N LEU A 13 15.41 -3.33 -7.16
CA LEU A 13 15.06 -2.16 -7.96
C LEU A 13 15.30 -0.83 -7.24
N TYR A 14 15.03 -0.77 -5.93
CA TYR A 14 15.18 0.46 -5.14
C TYR A 14 16.65 0.81 -4.91
N ASP A 15 17.49 -0.20 -4.66
CA ASP A 15 18.92 -0.04 -4.37
C ASP A 15 19.79 0.03 -5.65
N ASP A 16 19.19 -0.12 -6.84
CA ASP A 16 19.89 0.02 -8.13
C ASP A 16 20.38 1.48 -8.34
N PRO A 17 21.70 1.74 -8.42
CA PRO A 17 22.25 3.09 -8.53
C PRO A 17 21.92 3.75 -9.87
N GLN A 18 21.57 2.98 -10.90
CA GLN A 18 21.16 3.53 -12.20
C GLN A 18 19.73 4.07 -12.16
N ARG A 19 18.93 3.70 -11.15
CA ARG A 19 17.55 4.14 -11.01
C ARG A 19 17.44 5.30 -10.03
N PRO A 20 16.57 6.30 -10.29
CA PRO A 20 16.41 7.44 -9.42
C PRO A 20 15.54 7.17 -8.18
N PHE A 21 15.04 5.95 -7.98
CA PHE A 21 13.97 5.64 -7.02
C PHE A 21 14.29 6.05 -5.59
N ALA A 22 15.49 5.74 -5.08
CA ALA A 22 15.88 6.09 -3.72
C ALA A 22 15.93 7.62 -3.50
N ARG A 23 16.53 8.34 -4.46
CA ARG A 23 16.62 9.81 -4.42
C ARG A 23 15.25 10.48 -4.47
N MET A 24 14.34 9.94 -5.29
CA MET A 24 12.99 10.49 -5.44
C MET A 24 12.08 10.13 -4.28
N ALA A 25 12.24 8.94 -3.68
CA ALA A 25 11.48 8.54 -2.49
C ALA A 25 11.73 9.50 -1.32
N ALA A 26 12.96 10.01 -1.18
CA ALA A 26 13.30 11.03 -0.17
C ALA A 26 12.53 12.35 -0.33
N GLN A 27 12.00 12.63 -1.53
CA GLN A 27 11.13 13.79 -1.80
C GLN A 27 9.64 13.43 -1.69
N GLY A 28 9.32 12.13 -1.68
CA GLY A 28 7.98 11.55 -1.71
C GLY A 28 7.10 11.81 -0.49
N TRP A 29 7.64 12.39 0.59
CA TRP A 29 6.88 12.71 1.80
C TRP A 29 6.29 14.13 1.82
N ARG A 30 6.71 15.01 0.90
CA ARG A 30 6.43 16.46 0.99
C ARG A 30 4.96 16.85 0.81
N THR A 31 4.19 16.14 -0.01
CA THR A 31 2.78 16.50 -0.33
C THR A 31 1.80 15.37 -0.02
N GLY A 32 2.17 14.47 0.89
CA GLY A 32 1.32 13.37 1.34
C GLY A 32 1.11 12.31 0.25
N PHE A 33 -0.15 11.98 -0.05
CA PHE A 33 -0.47 10.91 -1.01
C PHE A 33 -0.17 11.30 -2.46
N ILE A 34 -0.12 12.60 -2.78
CA ILE A 34 0.22 13.08 -4.13
C ILE A 34 1.66 12.72 -4.47
N SER A 35 2.63 13.13 -3.64
CA SER A 35 4.04 12.84 -3.88
C SER A 35 4.33 11.33 -3.88
N GLY A 36 3.59 10.55 -3.07
CA GLY A 36 3.68 9.09 -3.12
C GLY A 36 3.14 8.50 -4.42
N ALA A 37 1.99 8.98 -4.92
CA ALA A 37 1.43 8.55 -6.19
C ALA A 37 2.32 8.94 -7.38
N GLU A 38 2.91 10.14 -7.37
CA GLU A 38 3.88 10.57 -8.37
C GLU A 38 5.11 9.68 -8.40
N TRP A 39 5.65 9.33 -7.24
CA TRP A 39 6.76 8.38 -7.13
C TRP A 39 6.36 6.99 -7.65
N MET A 40 5.18 6.48 -7.28
CA MET A 40 4.66 5.20 -7.79
C MET A 40 4.48 5.23 -9.32
N ARG A 41 3.99 6.34 -9.89
CA ARG A 41 3.84 6.50 -11.35
C ARG A 41 5.17 6.39 -12.07
N LEU A 42 6.23 6.98 -11.52
CA LEU A 42 7.58 6.90 -12.10
C LEU A 42 8.16 5.48 -12.00
N VAL A 43 7.90 4.80 -10.88
CA VAL A 43 8.23 3.39 -10.72
C VAL A 43 7.50 2.55 -11.77
N MET A 44 6.17 2.70 -11.90
CA MET A 44 5.38 1.97 -12.90
C MET A 44 5.90 2.23 -14.32
N ALA A 45 6.18 3.49 -14.66
CA ALA A 45 6.76 3.84 -15.95
C ALA A 45 8.11 3.14 -16.21
N SER A 46 8.96 3.08 -15.19
CA SER A 46 10.26 2.40 -15.29
C SER A 46 10.13 0.87 -15.34
N VAL A 47 9.15 0.27 -14.66
CA VAL A 47 8.88 -1.18 -14.73
C VAL A 47 8.35 -1.56 -16.10
N ARG A 48 7.46 -0.74 -16.69
CA ARG A 48 6.87 -0.97 -18.02
C ARG A 48 7.78 -0.59 -19.20
N GLY A 49 8.83 0.18 -18.96
CA GLY A 49 9.66 0.76 -20.02
C GLY A 49 8.94 1.81 -20.88
N THR A 50 7.80 2.34 -20.42
CA THR A 50 6.98 3.33 -21.13
C THR A 50 6.51 4.42 -20.19
N SER A 51 6.23 5.62 -20.70
CA SER A 51 5.70 6.71 -19.88
C SER A 51 4.27 6.42 -19.43
N VAL A 52 4.01 6.58 -18.13
CA VAL A 52 2.65 6.53 -17.58
C VAL A 52 2.11 7.97 -17.49
N PRO A 53 1.07 8.33 -18.24
CA PRO A 53 0.51 9.68 -18.19
C PRO A 53 -0.03 10.00 -16.79
N ALA A 54 -0.04 11.28 -16.44
CA ALA A 54 -0.64 11.71 -15.17
C ALA A 54 -2.16 11.58 -15.27
N ALA A 55 -2.75 10.68 -14.48
CA ALA A 55 -4.20 10.60 -14.35
C ALA A 55 -4.73 11.75 -13.47
N PRO A 56 -5.90 12.34 -13.79
CA PRO A 56 -6.50 13.46 -13.06
C PRO A 56 -7.12 13.06 -11.70
N ALA A 57 -6.60 12.02 -11.03
CA ALA A 57 -7.15 11.51 -9.79
C ALA A 57 -6.72 12.35 -8.58
N SER A 58 -7.65 12.60 -7.64
CA SER A 58 -7.32 13.20 -6.34
C SER A 58 -6.73 12.14 -5.40
N TYR A 59 -5.42 11.94 -5.48
CA TYR A 59 -4.69 10.95 -4.67
C TYR A 59 -4.85 11.16 -3.16
N ASN A 60 -4.97 12.42 -2.71
CA ASN A 60 -5.24 12.73 -1.31
C ASN A 60 -6.63 12.27 -0.87
N ALA A 61 -7.66 12.49 -1.69
CA ALA A 61 -9.01 12.00 -1.40
C ALA A 61 -9.05 10.47 -1.37
N LEU A 62 -8.36 9.80 -2.31
CA LEU A 62 -8.27 8.34 -2.35
C LEU A 62 -7.55 7.77 -1.13
N GLY A 63 -6.42 8.36 -0.73
CA GLY A 63 -5.69 7.97 0.47
C GLY A 63 -6.53 8.17 1.73
N LEU A 64 -7.14 9.35 1.89
CA LEU A 64 -8.02 9.66 3.01
C LEU A 64 -9.21 8.70 3.08
N PHE A 65 -9.84 8.40 1.95
CA PHE A 65 -10.93 7.43 1.89
C PHE A 65 -10.46 6.03 2.30
N LYS A 66 -9.32 5.55 1.74
CA LYS A 66 -8.75 4.23 2.05
C LYS A 66 -8.49 4.06 3.54
N TYR A 67 -7.71 4.98 4.12
CA TYR A 67 -7.31 4.88 5.53
C TYR A 67 -8.44 5.29 6.48
N GLY A 68 -9.30 6.24 6.09
CA GLY A 68 -10.47 6.64 6.85
C GLY A 68 -11.46 5.49 7.02
N LEU A 69 -11.78 4.77 5.93
CA LEU A 69 -12.68 3.61 5.99
C LEU A 69 -12.09 2.48 6.83
N ALA A 70 -10.81 2.12 6.63
CA ALA A 70 -10.15 1.07 7.40
C ALA A 70 -10.10 1.41 8.91
N THR A 71 -9.79 2.67 9.24
CA THR A 71 -9.75 3.16 10.63
C THR A 71 -11.14 3.17 11.25
N LEU A 72 -12.17 3.66 10.53
CA LEU A 72 -13.54 3.70 11.04
C LEU A 72 -14.07 2.30 11.37
N CYS A 73 -13.84 1.32 10.50
CA CYS A 73 -14.22 -0.06 10.77
C CYS A 73 -13.48 -0.66 11.98
N ALA A 74 -12.18 -0.38 12.11
CA ALA A 74 -11.39 -0.83 13.26
C ALA A 74 -11.86 -0.19 14.57
N LEU A 75 -12.20 1.10 14.56
CA LEU A 75 -12.76 1.81 15.72
C LEU A 75 -14.15 1.30 16.10
N ALA A 76 -15.02 1.04 15.12
CA ALA A 76 -16.32 0.43 15.36
C ALA A 76 -16.17 -0.95 16.02
N TYR A 77 -15.22 -1.76 15.56
CA TYR A 77 -14.90 -3.04 16.20
C TYR A 77 -14.47 -2.88 17.66
N VAL A 78 -13.54 -1.94 17.93
CA VAL A 78 -13.09 -1.64 19.30
C VAL A 78 -14.26 -1.22 20.19
N ALA A 79 -15.12 -0.30 19.71
CA ALA A 79 -16.27 0.17 20.47
C ALA A 79 -17.23 -0.97 20.85
N ILE A 80 -17.49 -1.90 19.93
CA ILE A 80 -18.34 -3.08 20.19
C ILE A 80 -17.69 -4.00 21.23
N MET A 81 -16.38 -4.30 21.09
CA MET A 81 -15.68 -5.19 22.03
C MET A 81 -15.60 -4.59 23.44
N VAL A 82 -15.37 -3.27 23.55
CA VAL A 82 -15.37 -2.55 24.83
C VAL A 82 -16.74 -2.57 25.47
N ALA A 83 -17.81 -2.26 24.71
CA ALA A 83 -19.17 -2.28 25.21
C ALA A 83 -19.61 -3.69 25.68
N ALA A 84 -19.09 -4.75 25.04
CA ALA A 84 -19.33 -6.13 25.43
C ALA A 84 -18.43 -6.64 26.57
N GLY A 85 -17.45 -5.84 27.04
CA GLY A 85 -16.48 -6.24 28.08
C GLY A 85 -15.43 -7.25 27.60
N TRP A 86 -15.27 -7.46 26.30
CA TRP A 86 -14.36 -8.44 25.71
C TRP A 86 -12.99 -7.86 25.37
N TRP A 87 -12.31 -7.30 26.38
CA TRP A 87 -11.02 -6.62 26.23
C TRP A 87 -9.93 -7.47 25.57
N ILE A 88 -9.95 -8.79 25.78
CA ILE A 88 -8.98 -9.72 25.18
C ILE A 88 -9.07 -9.78 23.64
N LEU A 89 -10.21 -9.39 23.06
CA LEU A 89 -10.42 -9.40 21.61
C LEU A 89 -9.98 -8.09 20.93
N LEU A 90 -9.57 -7.06 21.69
CA LEU A 90 -9.14 -5.77 21.14
C LEU A 90 -8.05 -5.86 20.05
N PRO A 91 -7.05 -6.76 20.12
CA PRO A 91 -6.07 -6.91 19.04
C PRO A 91 -6.69 -7.27 17.67
N GLY A 92 -7.91 -7.79 17.66
CA GLY A 92 -8.69 -8.04 16.43
C GLY A 92 -8.96 -6.78 15.59
N CYS A 93 -8.82 -5.58 16.16
CA CYS A 93 -8.97 -4.33 15.41
C CYS A 93 -7.94 -4.21 14.27
N ALA A 94 -6.72 -4.73 14.46
CA ALA A 94 -5.70 -4.77 13.43
C ALA A 94 -6.13 -5.68 12.26
N LEU A 95 -6.76 -6.82 12.57
CA LEU A 95 -7.30 -7.71 11.54
C LEU A 95 -8.43 -7.05 10.75
N VAL A 96 -9.34 -6.34 11.44
CA VAL A 96 -10.41 -5.57 10.78
C VAL A 96 -9.83 -4.48 9.88
N PHE A 97 -8.85 -3.71 10.38
CA PHE A 97 -8.16 -2.68 9.60
C PHE A 97 -7.57 -3.28 8.32
N TYR A 98 -6.76 -4.34 8.44
CA TYR A 98 -6.08 -4.94 7.29
C TYR A 98 -7.05 -5.70 6.36
N ALA A 99 -8.16 -6.22 6.85
CA ALA A 99 -9.18 -6.83 6.00
C ALA A 99 -9.82 -5.80 5.05
N ILE A 100 -10.08 -4.59 5.54
CA ILE A 100 -10.60 -3.47 4.75
C ILE A 100 -9.50 -2.90 3.85
N GLU A 101 -8.30 -2.68 4.39
CA GLU A 101 -7.16 -2.12 3.68
C GLU A 101 -6.73 -3.01 2.50
N ALA A 102 -6.75 -4.34 2.68
CA ALA A 102 -6.48 -5.33 1.65
C ALA A 102 -7.40 -5.21 0.42
N GLN A 103 -8.68 -4.82 0.60
CA GLN A 103 -9.60 -4.60 -0.53
C GLN A 103 -9.19 -3.42 -1.42
N MET A 104 -8.36 -2.53 -0.89
CA MET A 104 -7.95 -1.26 -1.48
C MET A 104 -6.43 -1.20 -1.69
N VAL A 105 -5.73 -2.34 -1.62
CA VAL A 105 -4.27 -2.36 -1.76
C VAL A 105 -3.84 -1.87 -3.14
N PHE A 106 -4.57 -2.24 -4.19
CA PHE A 106 -4.29 -1.87 -5.59
C PHE A 106 -4.89 -0.53 -6.01
N LEU A 107 -5.51 0.22 -5.08
CA LEU A 107 -6.23 1.45 -5.40
C LEU A 107 -5.33 2.50 -6.08
N PHE A 108 -4.11 2.69 -5.59
CA PHE A 108 -3.19 3.69 -6.14
C PHE A 108 -2.66 3.32 -7.54
N PRO A 109 -2.11 2.11 -7.79
CA PRO A 109 -1.71 1.72 -9.13
C PRO A 109 -2.84 1.82 -10.16
N LEU A 110 -4.04 1.37 -9.79
CA LEU A 110 -5.23 1.47 -10.65
C LEU A 110 -5.63 2.92 -10.96
N ALA A 111 -5.58 3.79 -9.96
CA ALA A 111 -5.87 5.21 -10.14
C ALA A 111 -4.82 5.89 -11.02
N ILE A 112 -3.54 5.53 -10.86
CA ILE A 112 -2.44 6.02 -11.70
C ILE A 112 -2.63 5.58 -13.16
N ASP A 113 -3.12 4.37 -13.40
CA ASP A 113 -3.49 3.86 -14.72
C ASP A 113 -4.75 4.51 -15.32
N GLY A 114 -5.38 5.46 -14.63
CA GLY A 114 -6.54 6.16 -15.13
C GLY A 114 -7.80 5.29 -15.20
N GLN A 115 -7.86 4.19 -14.43
CA GLN A 115 -9.07 3.38 -14.34
C GLN A 115 -10.24 4.21 -13.83
N ALA A 116 -11.37 4.17 -14.53
CA ALA A 116 -12.55 4.98 -14.20
C ALA A 116 -13.14 4.65 -12.81
N HIS A 117 -13.04 3.39 -12.37
CA HIS A 117 -13.61 2.90 -11.11
C HIS A 117 -12.56 2.15 -10.27
N PRO A 118 -11.52 2.83 -9.77
CA PRO A 118 -10.33 2.17 -9.22
C PRO A 118 -10.62 1.40 -7.92
N LEU A 119 -11.66 1.78 -7.16
CA LEU A 119 -12.12 1.03 -5.98
C LEU A 119 -12.73 -0.33 -6.34
N GLN A 120 -13.61 -0.36 -7.35
CA GLN A 120 -14.24 -1.61 -7.81
C GLN A 120 -13.19 -2.51 -8.45
N SER A 121 -12.32 -1.92 -9.29
CA SER A 121 -11.20 -2.64 -9.89
C SER A 121 -10.27 -3.21 -8.82
N SER A 122 -9.95 -2.46 -7.75
CA SER A 122 -9.08 -2.94 -6.66
C SER A 122 -9.67 -4.18 -5.97
N ARG A 123 -10.99 -4.21 -5.76
CA ARG A 123 -11.68 -5.40 -5.23
C ARG A 123 -11.62 -6.58 -6.19
N THR A 124 -11.80 -6.34 -7.48
CA THR A 124 -11.66 -7.38 -8.52
C THR A 124 -10.24 -7.95 -8.53
N TRP A 125 -9.23 -7.10 -8.44
CA TRP A 125 -7.83 -7.51 -8.30
C TRP A 125 -7.57 -8.30 -7.02
N THR A 126 -8.13 -7.86 -5.90
CA THR A 126 -8.07 -8.60 -4.62
C THR A 126 -8.65 -10.01 -4.76
N ARG A 127 -9.79 -10.17 -5.44
CA ARG A 127 -10.40 -11.48 -5.72
C ARG A 127 -9.50 -12.33 -6.62
N ARG A 128 -8.94 -11.75 -7.68
CA ARG A 128 -8.00 -12.43 -8.60
C ARG A 128 -6.73 -12.89 -7.89
N ALA A 129 -6.27 -12.12 -6.90
CA ALA A 129 -5.11 -12.43 -6.09
C ALA A 129 -5.36 -13.49 -4.99
N GLY A 130 -6.50 -14.19 -5.03
CA GLY A 130 -6.87 -15.25 -4.08
C GLY A 130 -7.87 -14.83 -3.00
N GLY A 131 -8.39 -13.60 -3.07
CA GLY A 131 -9.36 -13.07 -2.12
C GLY A 131 -8.73 -12.37 -0.91
N THR A 132 -9.57 -12.02 0.07
CA THR A 132 -9.17 -11.16 1.19
C THR A 132 -8.06 -11.75 2.05
N LEU A 133 -8.16 -13.02 2.45
CA LEU A 133 -7.22 -13.61 3.41
C LEU A 133 -5.80 -13.75 2.84
N PRO A 134 -5.59 -14.28 1.62
CA PRO A 134 -4.25 -14.31 1.03
C PRO A 134 -3.67 -12.92 0.81
N VAL A 135 -4.49 -11.97 0.36
CA VAL A 135 -4.03 -10.59 0.15
C VAL A 135 -3.65 -9.93 1.48
N MET A 136 -4.47 -10.09 2.51
CA MET A 136 -4.20 -9.59 3.85
C MET A 136 -2.90 -10.15 4.41
N SER A 137 -2.62 -11.44 4.24
CA SER A 137 -1.36 -12.06 4.68
C SER A 137 -0.12 -11.40 4.03
N THR A 138 -0.21 -11.10 2.73
CA THR A 138 0.86 -10.37 2.01
C THR A 138 0.98 -8.94 2.53
N VAL A 139 -0.13 -8.21 2.59
CA VAL A 139 -0.15 -6.79 2.99
C VAL A 139 0.35 -6.60 4.42
N MET A 140 -0.04 -7.47 5.36
CA MET A 140 0.45 -7.42 6.73
C MET A 140 1.97 -7.61 6.78
N GLN A 141 2.55 -8.51 5.99
CA GLN A 141 4.00 -8.68 5.94
C GLN A 141 4.71 -7.44 5.36
N LEU A 142 4.14 -6.81 4.33
CA LEU A 142 4.66 -5.55 3.79
C LEU A 142 4.59 -4.45 4.85
N ALA A 143 3.46 -4.32 5.54
CA ALA A 143 3.24 -3.31 6.56
C ALA A 143 4.18 -3.51 7.76
N LEU A 144 4.46 -4.75 8.17
CA LEU A 144 5.47 -5.04 9.19
C LEU A 144 6.84 -4.48 8.79
N VAL A 145 7.25 -4.65 7.53
CA VAL A 145 8.51 -4.08 7.04
C VAL A 145 8.47 -2.56 7.02
N MET A 146 7.36 -1.96 6.59
CA MET A 146 7.21 -0.49 6.55
C MET A 146 7.26 0.14 7.95
N LEU A 147 6.58 -0.46 8.93
CA LEU A 147 6.47 0.06 10.29
C LEU A 147 7.73 -0.21 11.11
N PHE A 148 8.24 -1.43 11.10
CA PHE A 148 9.36 -1.84 11.96
C PHE A 148 10.72 -1.70 11.29
N GLY A 149 10.80 -1.65 9.95
CA GLY A 149 12.08 -1.53 9.24
C GLY A 149 12.82 -0.23 9.56
N GLY A 150 12.09 0.87 9.81
CA GLY A 150 12.67 2.13 10.26
C GLY A 150 13.33 2.05 11.64
N LEU A 151 12.75 1.27 12.55
CA LEU A 151 13.26 1.08 13.92
C LEU A 151 14.57 0.29 13.97
N VAL A 152 14.85 -0.52 12.95
CA VAL A 152 16.11 -1.30 12.81
C VAL A 152 17.18 -0.48 12.05
N GLY A 153 17.04 0.84 11.95
CA GLY A 153 18.03 1.72 11.32
C GLY A 153 18.09 1.63 9.79
N ARG A 154 17.13 0.98 9.12
CA ARG A 154 17.11 0.83 7.66
C ARG A 154 16.47 2.01 6.92
N GLY A 155 16.07 3.06 7.65
CA GLY A 155 15.42 4.27 7.15
C GLY A 155 13.92 4.10 6.92
N PHE A 156 13.10 4.95 7.54
CA PHE A 156 11.64 4.92 7.41
C PHE A 156 11.18 5.11 5.95
N VAL A 157 11.72 6.11 5.26
CA VAL A 157 11.40 6.40 3.86
C VAL A 157 11.72 5.22 2.94
N ARG A 158 12.86 4.57 3.16
CA ARG A 158 13.26 3.39 2.38
C ARG A 158 12.29 2.25 2.61
N CYS A 159 11.95 1.93 3.86
CA CYS A 159 11.03 0.82 4.16
C CYS A 159 9.62 1.08 3.63
N TRP A 160 9.14 2.33 3.75
CA TRP A 160 7.90 2.78 3.14
C TRP A 160 7.91 2.61 1.62
N ALA A 161 8.98 3.06 0.95
CA ALA A 161 9.13 2.95 -0.50
C ALA A 161 9.19 1.48 -0.96
N LEU A 162 9.89 0.61 -0.23
CA LEU A 162 9.91 -0.83 -0.53
C LEU A 162 8.51 -1.45 -0.48
N GLY A 163 7.67 -1.04 0.48
CA GLY A 163 6.27 -1.46 0.56
C GLY A 163 5.47 -1.00 -0.66
N CYS A 164 5.54 0.28 -1.00
CA CYS A 164 4.85 0.83 -2.18
C CYS A 164 5.31 0.18 -3.49
N LEU A 165 6.63 -0.02 -3.66
CA LEU A 165 7.20 -0.70 -4.82
C LEU A 165 6.77 -2.16 -4.89
N SER A 166 6.69 -2.86 -3.76
CA SER A 166 6.19 -4.23 -3.71
C SER A 166 4.73 -4.32 -4.19
N VAL A 167 3.90 -3.33 -3.86
CA VAL A 167 2.51 -3.25 -4.36
C VAL A 167 2.49 -2.97 -5.86
N VAL A 168 3.36 -2.09 -6.37
CA VAL A 168 3.49 -1.86 -7.82
C VAL A 168 3.90 -3.15 -8.53
N LEU A 169 4.95 -3.83 -8.07
CA LEU A 169 5.41 -5.09 -8.66
C LEU A 169 4.40 -6.22 -8.59
N TRP A 170 3.47 -6.17 -7.63
CA TRP A 170 2.39 -7.13 -7.54
C TRP A 170 1.22 -6.80 -8.46
N TYR A 171 1.06 -5.52 -8.79
CA TYR A 171 0.04 -5.03 -9.70
C TYR A 171 0.40 -5.26 -11.17
N GLU A 172 1.68 -5.05 -11.51
CA GLU A 172 2.26 -5.35 -12.83
C GLU A 172 2.36 -6.87 -13.08
#